data_AF-A0A979FHI4-F1
#
_entry.id   AF-A0A979FHI4-F1
#
_cell.length_a   1.000
_cell.length_b   1.000
_cell.length_c   1.000
_cell.angle_alpha   90.00
_cell.angle_beta   90.00
_cell.angle_gamma   90.00
#
_symmetry.space_group_name_H-M   'P 1'
#
loop_
_entity.id
_entity.type
_entity.pdbx_description
1 polymer ?
#
loop_
_entity_poly.entity_id
_entity_poly.type
_entity_poly.pdbx_seq_one_letter_code
_entity_poly.pdbx_strand_id
1 'polypeptide(L)'
;MASLCKLLILSTRWLSIVSDYTSREVIQSLSPHEYSSLVPLHYDKHTPPATDDLPAMVYFDMKLLDITSIDENDMTFSVESFLTYRWKDWRLKWPLENATTAPCWNPTPRNLTSPLSFREVCRGNYTPEIRHCVDRQPVVSKRLILDVKILDEIWQPDAFFKNGIRSSIHKDWVENTYLALYTSDGHVRLFSRMSVTLSCHFDFHHYPHDEQHCEMVIQSLSYRMDLVRFEWCRDWALTTDSHLQRDAIFSLPHFTLAKYEHTACNGSTNFTCVKAFFLLARHPDFHILHTYIPTVLIVILSWMSFWIKPDATPGISTARVTLGVTSILTMATQYSQSTSNLPPVSYIKIMDVWMITCMVYVFMALLEFALVYHVNITYPQLEVLPLTINSDNSNSVTQCIIIRSAREGTMGRSAWYGPEARLISFFKKWRHFWSTAEEIDRASRYFFPITYGIFILGYFSLLMRKLKQEAVSTDIPH
;
A
#
# COMPACT_ATOMS: atom_id res chain seq x y z
N MET A 1 25.65 46.55 19.82
CA MET A 1 26.63 46.36 18.70
C MET A 1 26.86 44.90 18.31
N ALA A 2 26.83 43.92 19.23
CA ALA A 2 27.04 42.49 18.89
C ALA A 2 25.93 41.83 18.03
N SER A 3 24.69 42.33 18.06
CA SER A 3 23.56 41.78 17.27
C SER A 3 23.58 42.22 15.79
N LEU A 4 24.02 43.45 15.52
CA LEU A 4 24.19 43.97 14.16
C LEU A 4 25.36 43.30 13.42
N CYS A 5 26.41 42.89 14.14
CA CYS A 5 27.54 42.16 13.58
C CYS A 5 27.16 40.72 13.15
N LYS A 6 26.25 40.06 13.86
CA LYS A 6 25.74 38.71 13.47
C LYS A 6 24.86 38.75 12.22
N LEU A 7 24.09 39.82 12.00
CA LEU A 7 23.27 40.01 10.79
C LEU A 7 24.13 40.29 9.54
N LEU A 8 25.22 41.03 9.67
CA LEU A 8 26.19 41.28 8.59
C LEU A 8 27.02 40.04 8.22
N ILE A 9 27.30 39.16 9.19
CA ILE A 9 27.97 37.87 8.92
C ILE A 9 27.03 36.88 8.23
N LEU A 10 25.72 36.91 8.54
CA LEU A 10 24.72 36.08 7.84
C LEU A 10 24.46 36.55 6.40
N SER A 11 24.48 37.87 6.14
CA SER A 11 24.29 38.40 4.78
C SER A 11 25.50 38.15 3.88
N THR A 12 26.72 38.20 4.43
CA THR A 12 27.95 37.88 3.68
C THR A 12 28.09 36.37 3.41
N ARG A 13 27.60 35.51 4.31
CA ARG A 13 27.54 34.06 4.08
C ARG A 13 26.46 33.65 3.06
N TRP A 14 25.34 34.37 3.03
CA TRP A 14 24.31 34.24 1.98
C TRP A 14 24.84 34.64 0.60
N LEU A 15 25.61 35.73 0.51
CA LEU A 15 26.24 36.15 -0.74
C LEU A 15 27.32 35.17 -1.23
N SER A 16 28.07 34.52 -0.34
CA SER A 16 29.01 33.46 -0.74
C SER A 16 28.32 32.17 -1.18
N ILE A 17 27.17 31.81 -0.60
CA ILE A 17 26.41 30.61 -0.99
C ILE A 17 25.70 30.82 -2.34
N VAL A 18 25.23 32.04 -2.63
CA VAL A 18 24.65 32.37 -3.95
C VAL A 18 25.74 32.49 -5.04
N SER A 19 26.97 32.84 -4.68
CA SER A 19 28.09 32.89 -5.63
C SER A 19 28.59 31.51 -6.07
N ASP A 20 28.50 30.47 -5.23
CA ASP A 20 28.89 29.10 -5.61
C ASP A 20 27.83 28.37 -6.45
N TYR A 21 26.60 28.87 -6.49
CA TYR A 21 25.50 28.28 -7.28
C TYR A 21 25.34 28.88 -8.68
N THR A 22 26.19 29.83 -9.06
CA THR A 22 26.21 30.43 -10.39
C THR A 22 27.51 30.10 -11.12
N SER A 23 27.77 28.80 -11.31
CA SER A 23 28.49 28.40 -12.53
C SER A 23 27.71 29.00 -13.71
N ARG A 24 28.30 29.99 -14.39
CA ARG A 24 27.73 30.58 -15.61
C ARG A 24 27.65 29.51 -16.71
N GLU A 25 26.64 28.64 -16.64
CA GLU A 25 26.17 27.91 -17.81
C GLU A 25 25.51 28.95 -18.72
N VAL A 26 26.20 29.34 -19.79
CA VAL A 26 25.65 30.24 -20.80
C VAL A 26 24.57 29.46 -21.57
N ILE A 27 23.30 29.65 -21.19
CA ILE A 27 22.14 29.19 -21.97
C ILE A 27 22.07 30.09 -23.20
N GLN A 28 22.47 29.58 -24.35
CA GLN A 28 22.44 30.32 -25.62
C GLN A 28 21.58 29.54 -26.61
N SER A 29 20.55 30.19 -27.16
CA SER A 29 19.82 29.68 -28.31
C SER A 29 20.72 29.70 -29.54
N LEU A 30 20.83 28.57 -30.22
CA LEU A 30 21.56 28.45 -31.49
C LEU A 30 20.74 29.07 -32.63
N SER A 31 21.42 29.61 -33.63
CA SER A 31 20.79 30.06 -34.87
C SER A 31 20.29 28.86 -35.70
N PRO A 32 19.29 29.01 -36.60
CA PRO A 32 18.74 27.90 -37.39
C PRO A 32 19.77 27.13 -38.23
N HIS A 33 20.84 27.79 -38.67
CA HIS A 33 21.92 27.17 -39.44
C HIS A 33 22.90 26.34 -38.58
N GLU A 34 23.07 26.67 -37.30
CA GLU A 34 23.92 25.88 -36.38
C GLU A 34 23.20 24.62 -35.88
N TYR A 35 21.86 24.62 -35.90
CA TYR A 35 21.04 23.47 -35.55
C TYR A 35 21.21 22.30 -36.53
N SER A 36 21.27 22.60 -37.84
CA SER A 36 21.42 21.58 -38.90
C SER A 36 22.77 20.86 -38.91
N SER A 37 23.76 21.36 -38.17
CA SER A 37 25.09 20.76 -38.07
C SER A 37 25.33 19.98 -36.77
N LEU A 38 24.36 19.96 -35.85
CA LEU A 38 24.54 19.36 -34.53
C LEU A 38 24.72 17.83 -34.61
N VAL A 39 23.97 17.17 -35.49
CA VAL A 39 24.07 15.73 -35.74
C VAL A 39 24.96 15.51 -36.97
N PRO A 40 26.07 14.75 -36.85
CA PRO A 40 26.92 14.46 -37.99
C PRO A 40 26.16 13.76 -39.13
N LEU A 41 26.49 14.08 -40.39
CA LEU A 41 25.86 13.49 -41.59
C LEU A 41 25.96 11.96 -41.67
N HIS A 42 26.94 11.37 -40.99
CA HIS A 42 27.17 9.92 -40.91
C HIS A 42 26.82 9.32 -39.54
N TYR A 43 26.01 10.02 -38.75
CA TYR A 43 25.58 9.53 -37.45
C TYR A 43 24.64 8.32 -37.63
N ASP A 44 25.01 7.18 -37.04
CA ASP A 44 24.16 6.00 -36.99
C ASP A 44 23.40 5.94 -35.66
N LYS A 45 22.09 6.19 -35.73
CA LYS A 45 21.20 6.15 -34.57
C LYS A 45 20.81 4.75 -34.12
N HIS A 46 21.10 3.71 -34.90
CA HIS A 46 20.71 2.34 -34.57
C HIS A 46 21.75 1.62 -33.72
N THR A 47 22.98 2.15 -33.67
CA THR A 47 24.06 1.60 -32.87
C THR A 47 24.23 2.38 -31.55
N PRO A 48 24.27 1.68 -30.40
CA PRO A 48 24.56 2.32 -29.13
C PRO A 48 25.99 2.89 -29.14
N PRO A 49 26.25 4.00 -28.44
CA PRO A 49 27.58 4.60 -28.32
C PRO A 49 28.46 3.80 -27.34
N ALA A 50 28.51 2.48 -27.48
CA ALA A 50 29.43 1.61 -26.77
C ALA A 50 30.84 1.80 -27.32
N THR A 51 31.85 1.63 -26.47
CA THR A 51 33.26 1.53 -26.88
C THR A 51 33.65 0.06 -26.84
N ASP A 52 34.58 -0.41 -27.68
CA ASP A 52 34.88 -1.84 -27.84
C ASP A 52 35.13 -2.61 -26.51
N ASP A 53 35.59 -1.92 -25.46
CA ASP A 53 35.85 -2.50 -24.13
C ASP A 53 34.76 -2.22 -23.06
N LEU A 54 33.79 -1.32 -23.33
CA LEU A 54 32.84 -0.82 -22.31
C LEU A 54 31.41 -0.65 -22.85
N PRO A 55 30.39 -1.15 -22.13
CA PRO A 55 28.99 -0.92 -22.49
C PRO A 55 28.64 0.58 -22.40
N ALA A 56 27.64 0.99 -23.18
CA ALA A 56 27.04 2.30 -23.05
C ALA A 56 26.30 2.41 -21.70
N MET A 57 26.81 3.26 -20.82
CA MET A 57 26.24 3.49 -19.50
C MET A 57 25.10 4.51 -19.57
N VAL A 58 23.94 4.13 -19.03
CA VAL A 58 22.75 4.99 -18.92
C VAL A 58 22.41 5.14 -17.44
N TYR A 59 22.41 6.37 -16.96
CA TYR A 59 22.14 6.67 -15.56
C TYR A 59 20.75 7.23 -15.37
N PHE A 60 19.96 6.59 -14.51
CA PHE A 60 18.62 7.01 -14.14
C PHE A 60 18.63 7.83 -12.86
N ASP A 61 17.78 8.83 -12.85
CA ASP A 61 17.49 9.72 -11.73
C ASP A 61 15.98 9.94 -11.76
N MET A 62 15.31 9.64 -10.66
CA MET A 62 13.88 9.76 -10.55
C MET A 62 13.51 10.63 -9.36
N LYS A 63 12.73 11.67 -9.65
CA LYS A 63 12.07 12.47 -8.64
C LYS A 63 10.62 12.06 -8.53
N LEU A 64 10.28 11.39 -7.43
CA LEU A 64 8.90 11.01 -7.13
C LEU A 64 8.11 12.26 -6.76
N LEU A 65 7.01 12.52 -7.48
CA LEU A 65 6.10 13.62 -7.19
C LEU A 65 4.97 13.15 -6.30
N ASP A 66 4.25 12.14 -6.75
CA ASP A 66 3.11 11.57 -6.02
C ASP A 66 2.83 10.13 -6.46
N ILE A 67 2.09 9.40 -5.63
CA ILE A 67 1.45 8.14 -6.00
C ILE A 67 -0.04 8.45 -6.12
N THR A 68 -0.51 8.61 -7.35
CA THR A 68 -1.82 9.22 -7.63
C THR A 68 -3.00 8.30 -7.35
N SER A 69 -2.83 6.99 -7.53
CA SER A 69 -3.88 6.02 -7.26
C SER A 69 -3.33 4.64 -6.93
N ILE A 70 -4.06 3.90 -6.11
CA ILE A 70 -3.84 2.48 -5.83
C ILE A 70 -5.17 1.80 -6.11
N ASP A 71 -5.17 0.88 -7.08
CA ASP A 71 -6.31 0.03 -7.40
C ASP A 71 -6.06 -1.37 -6.87
N GLU A 72 -6.74 -1.70 -5.78
CA GLU A 72 -6.62 -2.99 -5.12
C GLU A 72 -7.23 -4.12 -5.94
N ASN A 73 -8.28 -3.84 -6.73
CA ASN A 73 -8.99 -4.83 -7.54
C ASN A 73 -8.15 -5.25 -8.73
N ASP A 74 -7.57 -4.28 -9.42
CA ASP A 74 -6.72 -4.52 -10.60
C ASP A 74 -5.27 -4.85 -10.21
N MET A 75 -4.91 -4.78 -8.92
CA MET A 75 -3.55 -4.98 -8.43
C MET A 75 -2.56 -4.01 -9.11
N THR A 76 -2.91 -2.73 -9.12
CA THR A 76 -2.12 -1.67 -9.78
C THR A 76 -1.91 -0.47 -8.88
N PHE A 77 -0.83 0.26 -9.16
CA PHE A 77 -0.58 1.58 -8.56
C PHE A 77 -0.05 2.53 -9.62
N SER A 78 -0.42 3.81 -9.50
CA SER A 78 -0.02 4.86 -10.43
C SER A 78 0.94 5.81 -9.74
N VAL A 79 2.04 6.11 -10.43
CA VAL A 79 3.11 6.98 -9.95
C VAL A 79 3.27 8.15 -10.90
N GLU A 80 3.27 9.36 -10.36
CA GLU A 80 3.74 10.55 -11.05
C GLU A 80 5.18 10.86 -10.64
N SER A 81 6.06 10.99 -11.62
CA SER A 81 7.46 11.30 -11.38
C SER A 81 8.06 12.13 -12.50
N PHE A 82 9.15 12.83 -12.18
CA PHE A 82 10.10 13.25 -13.19
C PHE A 82 11.16 12.18 -13.34
N LEU A 83 11.24 11.59 -14.53
CA LEU A 83 12.31 10.66 -14.87
C LEU A 83 13.35 11.41 -15.69
N THR A 84 14.59 11.31 -15.25
CA THR A 84 15.76 11.82 -15.94
C THR A 84 16.68 10.66 -16.25
N TYR A 85 17.12 10.56 -17.49
CA TYR A 85 18.21 9.65 -17.81
C TYR A 85 19.30 10.35 -18.61
N ARG A 86 20.54 9.93 -18.32
CA ARG A 86 21.77 10.53 -18.84
C ARG A 86 22.61 9.46 -19.50
N TRP A 87 23.10 9.73 -20.69
CA TRP A 87 24.09 8.90 -21.36
C TRP A 87 25.17 9.77 -21.98
N LYS A 88 26.28 9.14 -22.36
CA LYS A 88 27.38 9.80 -23.05
C LYS A 88 27.42 9.28 -24.48
N ASP A 89 27.35 10.17 -25.45
CA ASP A 89 27.58 9.86 -26.86
C ASP A 89 28.74 10.70 -27.38
N TRP A 90 29.89 10.04 -27.58
CA TRP A 90 31.10 10.70 -28.06
C TRP A 90 30.96 11.25 -29.48
N ARG A 91 29.97 10.78 -30.26
CA ARG A 91 29.69 11.23 -31.63
C ARG A 91 29.01 12.61 -31.69
N LEU A 92 28.41 13.06 -30.58
CA LEU A 92 27.65 14.32 -30.49
C LEU A 92 28.46 15.48 -29.87
N LYS A 93 29.80 15.40 -29.89
CA LYS A 93 30.66 16.49 -29.41
C LYS A 93 30.65 17.66 -30.39
N TRP A 94 30.56 18.90 -29.86
CA TRP A 94 30.43 20.12 -30.68
C TRP A 94 31.16 21.34 -30.06
N PRO A 95 31.78 22.24 -30.86
CA PRO A 95 32.02 22.12 -32.30
C PRO A 95 32.96 20.95 -32.60
N LEU A 96 32.74 20.29 -33.74
CA LEU A 96 33.72 19.34 -34.30
C LEU A 96 34.93 20.16 -34.80
N GLU A 97 35.73 20.70 -33.88
CA GLU A 97 37.01 21.29 -34.27
C GLU A 97 37.89 20.20 -34.88
N ASN A 98 38.38 20.47 -36.10
CA ASN A 98 39.35 19.69 -36.86
C ASN A 98 40.23 18.80 -35.97
N ALA A 99 39.92 17.50 -35.95
CA ALA A 99 40.72 16.45 -35.34
C ALA A 99 42.06 16.22 -36.10
N THR A 100 42.69 17.27 -36.63
CA THR A 100 43.98 17.23 -37.33
C THR A 100 45.11 17.93 -36.59
N THR A 101 44.92 18.40 -35.36
CA THR A 101 46.07 18.74 -34.49
C THR A 101 46.16 17.73 -33.35
N ALA A 102 46.91 16.66 -33.61
CA ALA A 102 47.40 15.76 -32.59
C ALA A 102 48.01 16.57 -31.43
N PRO A 103 47.59 16.33 -30.16
CA PRO A 103 48.39 16.81 -29.05
C PRO A 103 49.70 16.03 -29.05
N CYS A 104 50.81 16.76 -28.99
CA CYS A 104 52.13 16.20 -28.76
C CYS A 104 52.13 15.45 -27.42
N TRP A 105 51.91 14.14 -27.45
CA TRP A 105 52.22 13.26 -26.34
C TRP A 105 53.52 12.52 -26.65
N ASN A 106 54.57 12.90 -25.93
CA ASN A 106 55.71 12.03 -25.70
C ASN A 106 55.63 11.64 -24.21
N PRO A 107 55.16 10.43 -23.86
CA PRO A 107 55.02 10.07 -22.45
C PRO A 107 56.39 9.66 -21.91
N THR A 108 56.90 10.38 -20.92
CA THR A 108 57.76 9.75 -19.92
C THR A 108 56.88 9.28 -18.77
N PRO A 109 57.06 8.04 -18.28
CA PRO A 109 56.16 7.46 -17.31
C PRO A 109 56.49 8.02 -15.92
N ARG A 110 55.53 8.69 -15.30
CA ARG A 110 55.49 8.82 -13.85
C ARG A 110 54.11 8.45 -13.33
N ASN A 111 54.12 7.36 -12.57
CA ASN A 111 53.06 6.78 -11.75
C ASN A 111 51.99 7.78 -11.29
N LEU A 112 50.80 7.73 -11.91
CA LEU A 112 49.56 8.11 -11.25
C LEU A 112 48.71 6.84 -11.09
N THR A 113 48.75 6.29 -9.89
CA THR A 113 47.85 5.23 -9.43
C THR A 113 46.54 5.86 -8.94
N SER A 114 45.63 6.20 -9.86
CA SER A 114 44.17 6.20 -9.62
C SER A 114 43.42 6.74 -10.85
N PRO A 115 42.38 6.04 -11.37
CA PRO A 115 41.45 6.62 -12.33
C PRO A 115 40.65 7.74 -11.67
N LEU A 116 40.47 8.88 -12.35
CA LEU A 116 39.59 9.97 -11.90
C LEU A 116 38.19 9.41 -11.61
N SER A 117 37.72 9.59 -10.38
CA SER A 117 36.48 8.98 -9.90
C SER A 117 35.24 9.69 -10.45
N PHE A 118 34.26 8.88 -10.85
CA PHE A 118 32.92 9.20 -11.37
C PHE A 118 32.04 10.17 -10.53
N ARG A 119 32.56 10.71 -9.42
CA ARG A 119 31.87 11.53 -8.42
C ARG A 119 31.46 12.92 -8.94
N GLU A 120 32.07 13.39 -10.02
CA GLU A 120 31.86 14.73 -10.59
C GLU A 120 30.74 14.78 -11.66
N VAL A 121 30.52 13.67 -12.38
CA VAL A 121 29.49 13.54 -13.44
C VAL A 121 28.07 13.73 -12.90
N CYS A 122 27.92 13.34 -11.65
CA CYS A 122 26.71 13.48 -10.89
C CYS A 122 26.37 14.98 -10.66
N ARG A 123 27.32 15.79 -10.18
CA ARG A 123 27.05 17.11 -9.57
C ARG A 123 26.96 18.30 -10.52
N GLY A 124 27.33 18.16 -11.80
CA GLY A 124 27.33 19.30 -12.73
C GLY A 124 28.31 20.44 -12.38
N ASN A 125 29.19 20.28 -11.38
CA ASN A 125 30.19 21.28 -11.01
C ASN A 125 31.52 20.98 -11.69
N TYR A 126 31.83 21.74 -12.74
CA TYR A 126 33.16 21.79 -13.35
C TYR A 126 34.03 22.79 -12.57
N THR A 127 35.06 22.34 -11.87
CA THR A 127 36.15 23.22 -11.41
C THR A 127 37.31 23.18 -12.41
N PRO A 128 37.77 24.32 -12.94
CA PRO A 128 38.93 24.32 -13.82
C PRO A 128 40.21 24.29 -12.96
N GLU A 129 40.93 23.16 -12.93
CA GLU A 129 42.34 23.19 -12.55
C GLU A 129 43.13 23.89 -13.66
N ILE A 130 43.55 25.14 -13.39
CA ILE A 130 44.34 25.95 -14.31
C ILE A 130 45.76 25.38 -14.36
N ARG A 131 46.07 24.65 -15.44
CA ARG A 131 47.45 24.38 -15.88
C ARG A 131 47.72 25.28 -17.08
N HIS A 132 48.74 26.13 -16.98
CA HIS A 132 49.13 27.06 -18.03
C HIS A 132 49.39 26.35 -19.37
N CYS A 133 48.49 26.58 -20.33
CA CYS A 133 48.73 26.44 -21.75
C CYS A 133 48.45 27.82 -22.39
N VAL A 134 49.41 28.31 -23.17
CA VAL A 134 49.32 29.54 -23.95
C VAL A 134 48.29 29.36 -25.07
N ASP A 135 47.33 30.29 -25.15
CA ASP A 135 46.38 30.56 -26.25
C ASP A 135 45.68 29.38 -26.95
N ARG A 136 44.89 28.62 -26.21
CA ARG A 136 43.59 28.15 -26.71
C ARG A 136 42.51 28.64 -25.76
N GLN A 137 41.48 29.28 -26.28
CA GLN A 137 40.29 29.64 -25.51
C GLN A 137 39.83 28.40 -24.70
N PRO A 138 39.46 28.54 -23.42
CA PRO A 138 38.89 27.43 -22.68
C PRO A 138 37.68 26.93 -23.47
N VAL A 139 37.66 25.64 -23.83
CA VAL A 139 36.47 25.00 -24.41
C VAL A 139 35.39 25.04 -23.32
N VAL A 140 34.62 26.12 -23.29
CA VAL A 140 33.52 26.26 -22.34
C VAL A 140 32.49 25.20 -22.70
N SER A 141 32.30 24.22 -21.80
CA SER A 141 31.19 23.27 -21.89
C SER A 141 29.88 24.04 -22.05
N LYS A 142 29.33 24.05 -23.26
CA LYS A 142 28.08 24.74 -23.56
C LYS A 142 26.94 23.76 -23.33
N ARG A 143 25.97 24.18 -22.51
CA ARG A 143 24.71 23.45 -22.32
C ARG A 143 23.71 23.95 -23.35
N LEU A 144 23.38 23.10 -24.31
CA LEU A 144 22.37 23.36 -25.32
C LEU A 144 21.06 22.71 -24.90
N ILE A 145 19.99 23.49 -24.85
CA ILE A 145 18.62 22.97 -24.69
C ILE A 145 18.07 22.77 -26.11
N LEU A 146 17.65 21.55 -26.39
CA LEU A 146 17.27 21.11 -27.73
C LEU A 146 15.79 20.78 -27.80
N ASP A 147 15.19 20.96 -28.98
CA ASP A 147 13.86 20.42 -29.26
C ASP A 147 13.90 18.88 -29.19
N VAL A 148 12.86 18.29 -28.62
CA VAL A 148 12.70 16.84 -28.40
C VAL A 148 12.68 16.09 -29.72
N LYS A 149 12.30 16.74 -30.83
CA LYS A 149 12.30 16.14 -32.19
C LYS A 149 13.68 15.63 -32.62
N ILE A 150 14.78 16.17 -32.10
CA ILE A 150 16.13 15.68 -32.39
C ILE A 150 16.33 14.24 -31.91
N LEU A 151 15.56 13.76 -30.92
CA LEU A 151 15.61 12.36 -30.47
C LEU A 151 15.28 11.36 -31.57
N ASP A 152 14.58 11.76 -32.64
CA ASP A 152 14.30 10.89 -33.78
C ASP A 152 15.52 10.70 -34.69
N GLU A 153 16.52 11.59 -34.59
CA GLU A 153 17.75 11.61 -35.37
C GLU A 153 18.97 11.06 -34.60
N ILE A 154 18.92 11.04 -33.27
CA ILE A 154 20.00 10.52 -32.42
C ILE A 154 19.66 9.16 -31.78
N TRP A 155 20.67 8.42 -31.36
CA TRP A 155 20.47 7.19 -30.59
C TRP A 155 19.93 7.55 -29.20
N GLN A 156 18.92 6.80 -28.77
CA GLN A 156 18.35 6.85 -27.42
C GLN A 156 18.26 5.44 -26.83
N PRO A 157 18.40 5.29 -25.50
CA PRO A 157 18.23 3.99 -24.85
C PRO A 157 16.78 3.50 -24.94
N ASP A 158 16.62 2.20 -25.15
CA ASP A 158 15.33 1.50 -25.29
C ASP A 158 14.72 1.12 -23.92
N ALA A 159 14.70 2.07 -23.00
CA ALA A 159 14.20 1.88 -21.65
C ALA A 159 12.67 1.76 -21.65
N PHE A 160 12.13 0.69 -21.06
CA PHE A 160 10.70 0.50 -20.88
C PHE A 160 10.37 0.02 -19.47
N PHE A 161 9.14 0.27 -19.03
CA PHE A 161 8.63 -0.21 -17.75
C PHE A 161 8.19 -1.67 -17.88
N LYS A 162 8.95 -2.60 -17.29
CA LYS A 162 8.67 -4.04 -17.39
C LYS A 162 7.31 -4.42 -16.81
N ASN A 163 6.96 -3.82 -15.69
CA ASN A 163 5.66 -3.99 -15.04
C ASN A 163 4.70 -2.83 -15.32
N GLY A 164 4.96 -2.02 -16.34
CA GLY A 164 4.06 -0.93 -16.77
C GLY A 164 2.88 -1.47 -17.56
N ILE A 165 1.67 -1.15 -17.12
CA ILE A 165 0.42 -1.43 -17.85
C ILE A 165 0.08 -0.26 -18.77
N ARG A 166 0.21 0.97 -18.27
CA ARG A 166 0.01 2.21 -19.02
C ARG A 166 1.04 3.23 -18.60
N SER A 167 1.56 3.99 -19.56
CA SER A 167 2.47 5.12 -19.29
C SER A 167 2.08 6.28 -20.19
N SER A 168 2.02 7.47 -19.63
CA SER A 168 1.79 8.72 -20.36
C SER A 168 2.85 9.75 -19.99
N ILE A 169 3.31 10.48 -20.99
CA ILE A 169 4.10 11.69 -20.79
C ILE A 169 3.12 12.86 -20.67
N HIS A 170 3.31 13.71 -19.65
CA HIS A 170 2.41 14.83 -19.46
C HIS A 170 2.55 15.85 -20.59
N LYS A 171 1.40 16.23 -21.16
CA LYS A 171 1.27 17.25 -22.19
C LYS A 171 0.08 18.13 -21.85
N ASP A 172 0.34 19.23 -21.15
CA ASP A 172 -0.71 20.18 -20.80
C ASP A 172 -0.95 21.16 -21.96
N TRP A 173 0.12 21.82 -22.41
CA TRP A 173 0.14 22.73 -23.57
C TRP A 173 1.31 22.40 -24.50
N VAL A 174 2.44 22.04 -23.88
CA VAL A 174 3.65 21.52 -24.49
C VAL A 174 3.98 20.21 -23.78
N GLU A 175 4.65 19.29 -24.48
CA GLU A 175 5.14 18.07 -23.85
C GLU A 175 6.18 18.44 -22.79
N ASN A 176 5.99 17.93 -21.58
CA ASN A 176 6.85 18.20 -20.43
C ASN A 176 8.14 17.35 -20.50
N THR A 177 8.79 17.40 -21.64
CA THR A 177 10.04 16.72 -21.96
C THR A 177 11.02 17.77 -22.47
N TYR A 178 12.24 17.78 -21.96
CA TYR A 178 13.31 18.60 -22.53
C TYR A 178 14.59 17.79 -22.69
N LEU A 179 15.32 18.09 -23.75
CA LEU A 179 16.60 17.49 -24.09
C LEU A 179 17.70 18.51 -23.82
N ALA A 180 18.75 18.11 -23.12
CA ALA A 180 19.94 18.92 -22.93
C ALA A 180 21.19 18.18 -23.42
N LEU A 181 21.98 18.84 -24.27
CA LEU A 181 23.27 18.35 -24.76
C LEU A 181 24.39 19.21 -24.17
N TYR A 182 25.38 18.55 -23.58
CA TYR A 182 26.61 19.17 -23.11
C TYR A 182 27.70 18.94 -24.16
N THR A 183 28.08 20.01 -24.86
CA THR A 183 28.84 19.89 -26.12
C THR A 183 30.30 19.51 -25.94
N SER A 184 30.92 19.81 -24.78
CA SER A 184 32.32 19.45 -24.48
C SER A 184 32.56 17.94 -24.47
N ASP A 185 31.61 17.20 -23.90
CA ASP A 185 31.78 15.80 -23.54
C ASP A 185 30.83 14.86 -24.29
N GLY A 186 29.82 15.40 -24.96
CA GLY A 186 28.77 14.62 -25.62
C GLY A 186 27.79 14.00 -24.61
N HIS A 187 27.63 14.61 -23.44
CA HIS A 187 26.65 14.15 -22.46
C HIS A 187 25.25 14.60 -22.86
N VAL A 188 24.35 13.63 -23.00
CA VAL A 188 22.95 13.86 -23.31
C VAL A 188 22.14 13.60 -22.05
N ARG A 189 21.24 14.52 -21.72
CA ARG A 189 20.28 14.39 -20.62
C ARG A 189 18.88 14.55 -21.18
N LEU A 190 18.07 13.52 -21.02
CA LEU A 190 16.63 13.62 -21.24
C LEU A 190 15.93 13.74 -19.89
N PHE A 191 15.04 14.70 -19.79
CA PHE A 191 14.15 14.89 -18.65
C PHE A 191 12.71 14.81 -19.15
N SER A 192 11.86 14.02 -18.48
CA SER A 192 10.45 13.91 -18.82
C SER A 192 9.58 13.76 -17.58
N ARG A 193 8.45 14.46 -17.55
CA ARG A 193 7.37 14.25 -16.57
C ARG A 193 6.45 13.15 -17.07
N MET A 194 6.28 12.10 -16.28
CA MET A 194 5.45 10.96 -16.66
C MET A 194 4.55 10.47 -15.54
N SER A 195 3.40 9.94 -15.96
CA SER A 195 2.47 9.19 -15.14
C SER A 195 2.50 7.74 -15.60
N VAL A 196 2.84 6.82 -14.69
CA VAL A 196 3.01 5.40 -15.02
C VAL A 196 2.13 4.57 -14.09
N THR A 197 1.27 3.75 -14.67
CA THR A 197 0.48 2.75 -13.97
C THR A 197 1.18 1.41 -14.06
N LEU A 198 1.57 0.88 -12.90
CA LEU A 198 2.41 -0.29 -12.74
C LEU A 198 1.59 -1.41 -12.08
N SER A 199 1.87 -2.65 -12.48
CA SER A 199 1.35 -3.84 -11.81
C SER A 199 2.15 -4.08 -10.52
N CYS A 200 1.42 -4.32 -9.42
CA CYS A 200 1.97 -4.68 -8.11
C CYS A 200 1.10 -5.75 -7.48
N HIS A 201 1.70 -6.88 -7.09
CA HIS A 201 0.96 -7.95 -6.43
C HIS A 201 0.81 -7.65 -4.94
N PHE A 202 -0.42 -7.29 -4.53
CA PHE A 202 -0.73 -6.98 -3.14
C PHE A 202 -0.92 -8.24 -2.29
N ASP A 203 -0.39 -8.23 -1.07
CA ASP A 203 -0.64 -9.27 -0.07
C ASP A 203 -1.66 -8.80 0.97
N PHE A 204 -2.87 -9.36 0.89
CA PHE A 204 -3.98 -9.03 1.80
C PHE A 204 -4.09 -9.94 3.04
N HIS A 205 -3.09 -10.78 3.34
CA HIS A 205 -3.18 -11.67 4.51
C HIS A 205 -3.46 -10.91 5.81
N HIS A 206 -2.80 -9.77 6.00
CA HIS A 206 -2.91 -8.92 7.19
C HIS A 206 -3.94 -7.79 7.05
N TYR A 207 -4.78 -7.82 6.02
CA TYR A 207 -5.80 -6.80 5.78
C TYR A 207 -6.72 -6.58 7.00
N PRO A 208 -7.01 -5.32 7.41
CA PRO A 208 -6.61 -4.04 6.80
C PRO A 208 -5.34 -3.39 7.42
N HIS A 209 -4.54 -4.14 8.19
CA HIS A 209 -3.31 -3.65 8.82
C HIS A 209 -2.07 -4.10 8.04
N ASP A 210 -2.18 -4.09 6.73
CA ASP A 210 -1.22 -4.62 5.77
C ASP A 210 -0.23 -3.54 5.28
N GLU A 211 0.98 -3.99 4.97
CA GLU A 211 1.98 -3.23 4.24
C GLU A 211 2.18 -3.86 2.86
N GLN A 212 2.25 -3.01 1.83
CA GLN A 212 2.34 -3.43 0.45
C GLN A 212 3.70 -3.07 -0.14
N HIS A 213 4.38 -4.06 -0.71
CA HIS A 213 5.70 -3.92 -1.32
C HIS A 213 5.56 -3.82 -2.83
N CYS A 214 5.60 -2.60 -3.36
CA CYS A 214 5.50 -2.36 -4.79
C CYS A 214 6.83 -1.99 -5.42
N GLU A 215 7.12 -2.56 -6.58
CA GLU A 215 8.31 -2.23 -7.36
C GLU A 215 7.96 -1.52 -8.66
N MET A 216 8.82 -0.60 -9.11
CA MET A 216 8.85 -0.09 -10.47
C MET A 216 10.13 -0.58 -11.12
N VAL A 217 9.99 -1.25 -12.26
CA VAL A 217 11.11 -1.90 -12.93
C VAL A 217 11.31 -1.30 -14.31
N ILE A 218 12.47 -0.67 -14.53
CA ILE A 218 12.89 -0.16 -15.84
C ILE A 218 13.93 -1.13 -16.40
N GLN A 219 13.67 -1.67 -17.59
CA GLN A 219 14.52 -2.66 -18.25
C GLN A 219 14.81 -2.21 -19.70
N SER A 220 15.96 -2.63 -20.25
CA SER A 220 16.23 -2.48 -21.68
C SER A 220 15.42 -3.49 -22.49
N LEU A 221 14.82 -3.05 -23.58
CA LEU A 221 13.96 -3.88 -24.44
C LEU A 221 14.75 -4.90 -25.26
N SER A 222 15.90 -4.50 -25.80
CA SER A 222 16.66 -5.26 -26.79
C SER A 222 18.15 -5.36 -26.48
N TYR A 223 18.73 -4.40 -25.75
CA TYR A 223 20.15 -4.40 -25.45
C TYR A 223 20.51 -5.25 -24.23
N ARG A 224 21.50 -6.11 -24.42
CA ARG A 224 22.09 -6.89 -23.34
C ARG A 224 23.04 -6.05 -22.48
N MET A 225 23.35 -6.55 -21.28
CA MET A 225 24.25 -5.93 -20.29
C MET A 225 25.64 -5.57 -20.82
N ASP A 226 26.14 -6.29 -21.82
CA ASP A 226 27.43 -6.10 -22.47
C ASP A 226 27.44 -4.94 -23.47
N LEU A 227 26.28 -4.53 -23.98
CA LEU A 227 26.13 -3.40 -24.90
C LEU A 227 25.64 -2.13 -24.19
N VAL A 228 24.64 -2.27 -23.32
CA VAL A 228 24.03 -1.15 -22.59
C VAL A 228 23.80 -1.55 -21.14
N ARG A 229 24.17 -0.67 -20.22
CA ARG A 229 24.04 -0.91 -18.77
C ARG A 229 23.35 0.28 -18.09
N PHE A 230 22.32 -0.04 -17.33
CA PHE A 230 21.46 0.89 -16.60
C PHE A 230 21.91 0.92 -15.15
N GLU A 231 22.13 2.12 -14.62
CA GLU A 231 22.50 2.30 -13.21
C GLU A 231 21.76 3.50 -12.62
N TRP A 232 21.52 3.46 -11.32
CA TRP A 232 21.00 4.63 -10.60
C TRP A 232 22.13 5.65 -10.39
N CYS A 233 21.82 6.94 -10.54
CA CYS A 233 22.76 7.99 -10.12
C CYS A 233 22.87 7.99 -8.59
N ARG A 234 24.03 7.61 -8.04
CA ARG A 234 24.25 7.43 -6.59
C ARG A 234 23.78 8.59 -5.69
N ASP A 235 23.89 9.83 -6.16
CA ASP A 235 23.56 11.02 -5.37
C ASP A 235 22.07 11.45 -5.48
N TRP A 236 21.32 11.02 -6.51
CA TRP A 236 19.90 11.38 -6.73
C TRP A 236 19.04 10.21 -7.24
N ALA A 237 19.40 8.98 -6.88
CA ALA A 237 18.78 7.77 -7.42
C ALA A 237 17.25 7.78 -7.27
N LEU A 238 16.77 8.15 -6.08
CA LEU A 238 15.37 8.41 -5.79
C LEU A 238 15.28 9.62 -4.88
N THR A 239 14.72 10.71 -5.38
CA THR A 239 14.49 11.91 -4.57
C THR A 239 13.01 12.21 -4.47
N THR A 240 12.59 12.67 -3.30
CA THR A 240 11.27 13.30 -3.09
C THR A 240 11.50 14.78 -2.84
N ASP A 241 10.50 15.63 -3.06
CA ASP A 241 10.65 17.05 -2.73
C ASP A 241 10.85 17.24 -1.22
N SER A 242 12.06 17.65 -0.82
CA SER A 242 12.51 17.76 0.57
C SER A 242 11.74 18.80 1.40
N HIS A 243 10.95 19.66 0.76
CA HIS A 243 10.08 20.64 1.42
C HIS A 243 8.70 20.09 1.79
N LEU A 244 8.38 18.86 1.37
CA LEU A 244 7.05 18.27 1.41
C LEU A 244 7.00 17.01 2.27
N GLN A 245 8.04 16.80 3.08
CA GLN A 245 8.25 15.66 3.96
C GLN A 245 7.40 15.68 5.25
N ARG A 246 6.35 16.53 5.32
CA ARG A 246 5.40 16.55 6.45
C ARG A 246 3.96 16.56 5.93
N ASP A 247 3.39 15.36 5.96
CA ASP A 247 1.96 15.10 6.21
C ASP A 247 0.91 15.47 5.16
N ALA A 248 1.24 16.06 4.01
CA ALA A 248 0.19 16.65 3.14
C ALA A 248 0.22 16.35 1.63
N ILE A 249 1.18 15.61 1.06
CA ILE A 249 1.25 15.45 -0.42
C ILE A 249 1.00 14.04 -0.96
N PHE A 250 1.29 12.99 -0.18
CA PHE A 250 0.77 11.66 -0.52
C PHE A 250 -0.68 11.58 -0.03
N SER A 251 -1.58 12.31 -0.67
CA SER A 251 -3.01 12.32 -0.35
C SER A 251 -3.71 11.05 -0.83
N LEU A 252 -3.11 9.89 -0.59
CA LEU A 252 -3.85 8.65 -0.75
C LEU A 252 -4.79 8.55 0.46
N PRO A 253 -6.11 8.48 0.24
CA PRO A 253 -7.06 8.48 1.35
C PRO A 253 -6.84 7.28 2.29
N HIS A 254 -6.26 6.18 1.78
CA HIS A 254 -6.14 4.92 2.52
C HIS A 254 -4.70 4.46 2.76
N PHE A 255 -3.67 5.09 2.19
CA PHE A 255 -2.28 4.60 2.24
C PHE A 255 -1.26 5.70 2.51
N THR A 256 -0.10 5.31 3.05
CA THR A 256 1.07 6.18 3.23
C THR A 256 2.30 5.53 2.63
N LEU A 257 3.17 6.36 2.04
CA LEU A 257 4.50 5.91 1.64
C LEU A 257 5.39 5.82 2.88
N ALA A 258 5.60 4.61 3.38
CA ALA A 258 6.40 4.34 4.57
C ALA A 258 7.91 4.36 4.28
N LYS A 259 8.32 3.76 3.15
CA LYS A 259 9.74 3.67 2.75
C LYS A 259 9.86 3.68 1.24
N TYR A 260 11.00 4.16 0.75
CA TYR A 260 11.40 4.00 -0.65
C TYR A 260 12.87 3.59 -0.75
N GLU A 261 13.19 2.72 -1.70
CA GLU A 261 14.55 2.23 -1.94
C GLU A 261 14.83 2.08 -3.43
N HIS A 262 16.10 1.99 -3.81
CA HIS A 262 16.51 1.78 -5.19
C HIS A 262 17.55 0.66 -5.26
N THR A 263 17.42 -0.22 -6.25
CA THR A 263 18.35 -1.34 -6.46
C THR A 263 18.55 -1.61 -7.94
N ALA A 264 19.63 -2.30 -8.30
CA ALA A 264 19.79 -2.88 -9.62
C ALA A 264 19.15 -4.29 -9.64
N CYS A 265 18.69 -4.73 -10.81
CA CYS A 265 18.15 -6.08 -10.94
C CYS A 265 19.28 -7.10 -10.76
N ASN A 266 19.09 -8.07 -9.86
CA ASN A 266 19.99 -9.22 -9.75
C ASN A 266 20.06 -9.90 -11.13
N GLY A 267 21.27 -10.26 -11.56
CA GLY A 267 21.61 -10.69 -12.94
C GLY A 267 20.96 -11.99 -13.44
N SER A 268 19.71 -12.30 -13.06
CA SER A 268 18.94 -13.43 -13.56
C SER A 268 18.51 -13.24 -15.03
N THR A 269 18.53 -12.00 -15.54
CA THR A 269 18.27 -11.69 -16.95
C THR A 269 19.55 -11.19 -17.63
N ASN A 270 19.79 -11.60 -18.89
CA ASN A 270 20.89 -11.08 -19.73
C ASN A 270 20.74 -9.58 -20.08
N PHE A 271 19.61 -8.97 -19.72
CA PHE A 271 19.25 -7.58 -20.00
C PHE A 271 19.45 -6.70 -18.77
N THR A 272 19.81 -5.44 -19.01
CA THR A 272 19.99 -4.45 -17.96
C THR A 272 18.69 -3.93 -17.39
N CYS A 273 18.67 -3.67 -16.09
CA CYS A 273 17.46 -3.36 -15.36
C CYS A 273 17.74 -2.67 -14.01
N VAL A 274 16.92 -1.67 -13.70
CA VAL A 274 16.94 -0.90 -12.45
C VAL A 274 15.55 -0.93 -11.79
N LYS A 275 15.52 -1.02 -10.46
CA LYS A 275 14.28 -1.09 -9.67
C LYS A 275 14.19 0.03 -8.65
N ALA A 276 13.00 0.59 -8.51
CA ALA A 276 12.62 1.41 -7.36
C ALA A 276 11.57 0.65 -6.54
N PHE A 277 11.75 0.59 -5.22
CA PHE A 277 10.82 -0.04 -4.29
C PHE A 277 10.06 1.03 -3.51
N PHE A 278 8.76 0.79 -3.31
CA PHE A 278 7.86 1.61 -2.52
C PHE A 278 7.16 0.71 -1.50
N LEU A 279 7.30 1.04 -0.22
CA LEU A 279 6.57 0.41 0.87
C LEU A 279 5.36 1.25 1.22
N LEU A 280 4.16 0.72 1.01
CA LEU A 280 2.89 1.41 1.19
C LEU A 280 2.14 0.83 2.39
N ALA A 281 1.94 1.61 3.44
CA ALA A 281 1.23 1.18 4.65
C ALA A 281 -0.21 1.69 4.64
N ARG A 282 -1.19 0.82 4.90
CA ARG A 282 -2.60 1.20 4.93
C ARG A 282 -2.99 1.88 6.25
N HIS A 283 -3.87 2.87 6.17
CA HIS A 283 -4.57 3.43 7.33
C HIS A 283 -5.75 2.54 7.76
N PRO A 284 -5.76 2.01 9.00
CA PRO A 284 -6.85 1.14 9.45
C PRO A 284 -8.08 1.91 9.96
N ASP A 285 -7.98 3.22 10.15
CA ASP A 285 -8.95 4.05 10.88
C ASP A 285 -10.38 3.96 10.30
N PHE A 286 -10.48 3.96 8.96
CA PHE A 286 -11.76 3.81 8.27
C PHE A 286 -12.43 2.46 8.60
N HIS A 287 -11.67 1.37 8.60
CA HIS A 287 -12.18 0.03 8.90
C HIS A 287 -12.60 -0.13 10.37
N ILE A 288 -11.91 0.55 11.28
CA ILE A 288 -12.28 0.58 12.70
C ILE A 288 -13.69 1.15 12.87
N LEU A 289 -13.96 2.31 12.26
CA LEU A 289 -15.25 3.00 12.39
C LEU A 289 -16.38 2.33 11.62
N HIS A 290 -16.11 1.88 10.39
CA HIS A 290 -17.16 1.38 9.49
C HIS A 290 -17.36 -0.12 9.50
N THR A 291 -16.43 -0.91 10.04
CA THR A 291 -16.56 -2.38 10.07
C THR A 291 -16.43 -2.96 11.47
N TYR A 292 -15.39 -2.62 12.24
CA TYR A 292 -15.22 -3.17 13.59
C TYR A 292 -16.31 -2.69 14.56
N ILE A 293 -16.54 -1.38 14.68
CA ILE A 293 -17.56 -0.84 15.61
C ILE A 293 -18.96 -1.38 15.30
N PRO A 294 -19.48 -1.32 14.04
CA PRO A 294 -20.81 -1.83 13.73
C PRO A 294 -20.97 -3.33 14.01
N THR A 295 -19.95 -4.15 13.72
CA THR A 295 -20.02 -5.61 13.97
C THR A 295 -20.03 -5.95 15.46
N VAL A 296 -19.27 -5.23 16.28
CA VAL A 296 -19.36 -5.34 17.75
C VAL A 296 -20.76 -4.99 18.23
N LEU A 297 -21.34 -3.89 17.73
CA LEU A 297 -22.70 -3.48 18.10
C LEU A 297 -23.75 -4.52 17.69
N ILE A 298 -23.63 -5.13 16.50
CA ILE A 298 -24.53 -6.21 16.05
C ILE A 298 -24.44 -7.43 16.99
N VAL A 299 -23.23 -7.85 17.37
CA VAL A 299 -23.04 -8.95 18.33
C VAL A 299 -23.67 -8.60 19.68
N ILE A 300 -23.47 -7.37 20.17
CA ILE A 300 -24.09 -6.91 21.41
C ILE A 300 -25.62 -6.96 21.31
N LEU A 301 -26.20 -6.49 20.21
CA LEU A 301 -27.65 -6.52 19.98
C LEU A 301 -28.20 -7.95 19.96
N SER A 302 -27.44 -8.91 19.45
CA SER A 302 -27.88 -10.31 19.37
C SER A 302 -28.13 -10.94 20.75
N TRP A 303 -27.26 -10.68 21.73
CA TRP A 303 -27.40 -11.22 23.09
C TRP A 303 -28.17 -10.31 24.05
N MET A 304 -28.56 -9.09 23.63
CA MET A 304 -29.54 -8.30 24.38
C MET A 304 -30.90 -9.02 24.49
N SER A 305 -31.15 -9.98 23.58
CA SER A 305 -32.32 -10.86 23.62
C SER A 305 -32.43 -11.68 24.92
N PHE A 306 -31.31 -12.04 25.57
CA PHE A 306 -31.27 -12.85 26.81
C PHE A 306 -31.88 -12.13 28.03
N TRP A 307 -31.97 -10.80 27.96
CA TRP A 307 -32.53 -9.98 29.05
C TRP A 307 -34.05 -9.90 29.03
N ILE A 308 -34.66 -10.24 27.89
CA ILE A 308 -36.11 -10.24 27.73
C ILE A 308 -36.59 -11.62 28.24
N LYS A 309 -37.65 -11.67 29.05
CA LYS A 309 -38.19 -12.94 29.59
C LYS A 309 -39.04 -13.68 28.56
N PRO A 310 -38.92 -15.01 28.38
CA PRO A 310 -39.72 -15.78 27.42
C PRO A 310 -41.19 -15.90 27.87
N ASP A 311 -41.87 -14.78 28.06
CA ASP A 311 -43.26 -14.75 28.48
C ASP A 311 -44.14 -15.15 27.29
N ALA A 312 -45.17 -15.95 27.56
CA ALA A 312 -46.07 -16.56 26.57
C ALA A 312 -46.94 -15.57 25.78
N THR A 313 -46.66 -14.26 25.86
CA THR A 313 -47.31 -13.22 25.09
C THR A 313 -46.79 -13.25 23.64
N PRO A 314 -47.64 -13.51 22.64
CA PRO A 314 -47.22 -13.73 21.25
C PRO A 314 -46.36 -12.61 20.66
N GLY A 315 -46.55 -11.36 21.09
CA GLY A 315 -45.79 -10.21 20.59
C GLY A 315 -44.36 -10.06 21.13
N ILE A 316 -44.04 -10.63 22.29
CA ILE A 316 -42.71 -10.44 22.92
C ILE A 316 -41.72 -11.53 22.47
N SER A 317 -42.20 -12.75 22.27
CA SER A 317 -41.40 -13.86 21.75
C SER A 317 -40.99 -13.66 20.28
N THR A 318 -41.85 -13.06 19.46
CA THR A 318 -41.55 -12.71 18.06
C THR A 318 -40.47 -11.63 17.94
N ALA A 319 -40.43 -10.68 18.88
CA ALA A 319 -39.39 -9.64 18.90
C ALA A 319 -37.97 -10.23 19.00
N ARG A 320 -37.78 -11.32 19.77
CA ARG A 320 -36.47 -11.98 19.88
C ARG A 320 -36.02 -12.67 18.60
N VAL A 321 -36.94 -13.41 17.97
CA VAL A 321 -36.65 -14.10 16.70
C VAL A 321 -36.26 -13.08 15.64
N THR A 322 -37.04 -11.99 15.54
CA THR A 322 -36.74 -10.91 14.61
C THR A 322 -35.38 -10.29 14.89
N LEU A 323 -35.05 -9.96 16.15
CA LEU A 323 -33.73 -9.43 16.50
C LEU A 323 -32.58 -10.38 16.13
N GLY A 324 -32.72 -11.68 16.38
CA GLY A 324 -31.71 -12.68 16.03
C GLY A 324 -31.53 -12.83 14.51
N VAL A 325 -32.62 -13.00 13.77
CA VAL A 325 -32.60 -13.16 12.30
C VAL A 325 -32.12 -11.88 11.61
N THR A 326 -32.61 -10.72 12.04
CA THR A 326 -32.14 -9.42 11.51
C THR A 326 -30.65 -9.24 11.79
N SER A 327 -30.15 -9.59 12.97
CA SER A 327 -28.71 -9.49 13.28
C SER A 327 -27.85 -10.38 12.37
N ILE A 328 -28.29 -11.61 12.06
CA ILE A 328 -27.59 -12.49 11.11
C ILE A 328 -27.59 -11.87 9.71
N LEU A 329 -28.74 -11.37 9.26
CA LEU A 329 -28.84 -10.72 7.95
C LEU A 329 -27.94 -9.49 7.87
N THR A 330 -27.97 -8.61 8.88
CA THR A 330 -27.11 -7.42 8.93
C THR A 330 -25.64 -7.81 8.94
N MET A 331 -25.26 -8.87 9.66
CA MET A 331 -23.89 -9.39 9.66
C MET A 331 -23.47 -9.93 8.29
N ALA A 332 -24.37 -10.64 7.59
CA ALA A 332 -24.13 -11.15 6.24
C ALA A 332 -23.97 -10.00 5.22
N THR A 333 -24.80 -8.96 5.34
CA THR A 333 -24.69 -7.74 4.54
C THR A 333 -23.34 -7.05 4.78
N GLN A 334 -22.93 -6.90 6.04
CA GLN A 334 -21.65 -6.29 6.40
C GLN A 334 -20.46 -7.10 5.86
N TYR A 335 -20.54 -8.44 5.90
CA TYR A 335 -19.52 -9.32 5.31
C TYR A 335 -19.41 -9.11 3.81
N SER A 336 -20.55 -9.11 3.10
CA SER A 336 -20.58 -8.87 1.66
C SER A 336 -19.99 -7.50 1.28
N GLN A 337 -20.32 -6.45 2.04
CA GLN A 337 -19.78 -5.11 1.82
C GLN A 337 -18.28 -5.03 2.05
N SER A 338 -17.76 -5.74 3.06
CA SER A 338 -16.32 -5.80 3.31
C SER A 338 -15.58 -6.53 2.20
N THR A 339 -16.19 -7.56 1.59
CA THR A 339 -15.55 -8.33 0.51
C THR A 339 -15.67 -7.66 -0.86
N SER A 340 -16.68 -6.82 -1.09
CA SER A 340 -16.86 -6.15 -2.39
C SER A 340 -15.83 -5.06 -2.67
N ASN A 341 -15.15 -4.58 -1.64
CA ASN A 341 -14.15 -3.52 -1.75
C ASN A 341 -12.75 -4.06 -2.12
N LEU A 342 -12.57 -5.37 -2.20
CA LEU A 342 -11.31 -6.03 -2.54
C LEU A 342 -11.49 -7.04 -3.67
N PRO A 343 -10.43 -7.37 -4.41
CA PRO A 343 -10.48 -8.46 -5.36
C PRO A 343 -10.79 -9.78 -4.63
N PRO A 344 -11.46 -10.72 -5.31
CA PRO A 344 -11.71 -12.05 -4.75
C PRO A 344 -10.39 -12.82 -4.64
N VAL A 345 -9.82 -12.83 -3.42
CA VAL A 345 -8.66 -13.67 -3.08
C VAL A 345 -9.09 -15.00 -2.46
N SER A 346 -8.34 -16.06 -2.75
CA SER A 346 -8.69 -17.43 -2.34
C SER A 346 -8.21 -17.82 -0.94
N TYR A 347 -7.45 -16.96 -0.27
CA TYR A 347 -6.92 -17.21 1.07
C TYR A 347 -7.71 -16.44 2.14
N ILE A 348 -7.58 -16.90 3.39
CA ILE A 348 -8.24 -16.28 4.56
C ILE A 348 -7.46 -15.02 4.96
N LYS A 349 -8.17 -13.90 5.04
CA LYS A 349 -7.66 -12.63 5.57
C LYS A 349 -7.92 -12.55 7.07
N ILE A 350 -7.11 -11.78 7.80
CA ILE A 350 -7.36 -11.53 9.23
C ILE A 350 -8.76 -10.95 9.47
N MET A 351 -9.21 -10.05 8.60
CA MET A 351 -10.57 -9.51 8.65
C MET A 351 -11.67 -10.56 8.47
N ASP A 352 -11.44 -11.61 7.66
CA ASP A 352 -12.43 -12.69 7.48
C ASP A 352 -12.59 -13.49 8.79
N VAL A 353 -11.50 -13.71 9.54
CA VAL A 353 -11.53 -14.37 10.85
C VAL A 353 -12.39 -13.59 11.84
N TRP A 354 -12.27 -12.26 11.86
CA TRP A 354 -13.10 -11.38 12.67
C TRP A 354 -14.59 -11.53 12.30
N MET A 355 -14.92 -11.40 11.01
CA MET A 355 -16.29 -11.45 10.52
C MET A 355 -16.94 -12.82 10.73
N ILE A 356 -16.23 -13.92 10.46
CA ILE A 356 -16.72 -15.28 10.69
C ILE A 356 -16.97 -15.51 12.19
N THR A 357 -16.07 -15.05 13.05
CA THR A 357 -16.25 -15.22 14.51
C THR A 357 -17.47 -14.47 15.01
N CYS A 358 -17.64 -13.20 14.62
CA CYS A 358 -18.82 -12.41 14.94
C CYS A 358 -20.12 -13.07 14.42
N MET A 359 -20.10 -13.63 13.20
CA MET A 359 -21.24 -14.37 12.64
C MET A 359 -21.59 -15.61 13.48
N VAL A 360 -20.59 -16.37 13.93
CA VAL A 360 -20.79 -17.54 14.81
C VAL A 360 -21.42 -17.12 16.13
N TYR A 361 -21.00 -16.00 16.74
CA TYR A 361 -21.61 -15.50 17.98
C TYR A 361 -23.09 -15.14 17.80
N VAL A 362 -23.44 -14.43 16.72
CA VAL A 362 -24.84 -14.10 16.42
C VAL A 362 -25.67 -15.36 16.16
N PHE A 363 -25.11 -16.33 15.42
CA PHE A 363 -25.77 -17.62 15.19
C PHE A 363 -25.97 -18.41 16.49
N MET A 364 -24.98 -18.43 17.38
CA MET A 364 -25.08 -19.09 18.68
C MET A 364 -26.11 -18.42 19.60
N ALA A 365 -26.29 -17.09 19.52
CA ALA A 365 -27.35 -16.39 20.24
C ALA A 365 -28.75 -16.78 19.73
N LEU A 366 -28.92 -16.96 18.41
CA LEU A 366 -30.18 -17.46 17.83
C LEU A 366 -30.45 -18.92 18.24
N LEU A 367 -29.40 -19.75 18.26
CA LEU A 367 -29.51 -21.14 18.68
C LEU A 367 -29.90 -21.25 20.15
N GLU A 368 -29.31 -20.42 21.02
CA GLU A 368 -29.68 -20.33 22.43
C GLU A 368 -31.17 -20.00 22.59
N PHE A 369 -31.67 -19.01 21.85
CA PHE A 369 -33.10 -18.66 21.88
C PHE A 369 -33.99 -19.85 21.49
N ALA A 370 -33.63 -20.59 20.43
CA ALA A 370 -34.37 -21.77 19.99
C ALA A 370 -34.41 -22.86 21.09
N LEU A 371 -33.30 -23.03 21.82
CA LEU A 371 -33.23 -23.95 22.95
C LEU A 371 -34.10 -23.49 24.12
N VAL A 372 -34.01 -22.23 24.52
CA VAL A 372 -34.82 -21.64 25.60
C VAL A 372 -36.31 -21.76 25.29
N TYR A 373 -36.71 -21.45 24.04
CA TYR A 373 -38.09 -21.58 23.59
C TYR A 373 -38.59 -23.03 23.64
N HIS A 374 -37.80 -23.99 23.15
CA HIS A 374 -38.16 -25.40 23.20
C HIS A 374 -38.30 -25.92 24.64
N VAL A 375 -37.37 -25.55 25.53
CA VAL A 375 -37.42 -25.93 26.96
C VAL A 375 -38.65 -25.32 27.64
N ASN A 376 -38.96 -24.05 27.36
CA ASN A 376 -40.13 -23.35 27.92
C ASN A 376 -41.47 -24.01 27.51
N ILE A 377 -41.57 -24.46 26.26
CA ILE A 377 -42.77 -25.19 25.78
C ILE A 377 -42.85 -26.60 26.36
N THR A 378 -41.71 -27.30 26.46
CA THR A 378 -41.68 -28.71 26.91
C THR A 378 -41.95 -28.84 28.41
N TYR A 379 -41.53 -27.84 29.20
CA TYR A 379 -41.67 -27.82 30.66
C TYR A 379 -42.30 -26.50 31.13
N PRO A 380 -43.61 -26.29 30.91
CA PRO A 380 -44.29 -25.09 31.40
C PRO A 380 -44.22 -25.05 32.94
N GLN A 381 -43.86 -23.89 33.51
CA GLN A 381 -43.94 -23.70 34.95
C GLN A 381 -45.39 -23.86 35.42
N LEU A 382 -45.61 -24.68 36.44
CA LEU A 382 -46.91 -24.79 37.09
C LEU A 382 -47.14 -23.53 37.94
N GLU A 383 -48.00 -22.64 37.46
CA GLU A 383 -48.51 -21.54 38.26
C GLU A 383 -49.43 -22.09 39.37
N VAL A 384 -49.04 -21.93 40.63
CA VAL A 384 -49.85 -22.32 41.80
C VAL A 384 -50.68 -21.11 42.20
N LEU A 385 -51.96 -21.08 41.82
CA LEU A 385 -52.88 -20.02 42.24
C LEU A 385 -53.38 -20.31 43.68
N PRO A 386 -53.15 -19.44 44.67
CA PRO A 386 -53.73 -19.63 46.00
C PRO A 386 -55.22 -19.27 45.97
N LEU A 387 -56.10 -20.28 46.08
CA LEU A 387 -57.53 -20.07 46.32
C LEU A 387 -57.75 -19.90 47.84
N THR A 388 -58.16 -18.71 48.28
CA THR A 388 -58.75 -18.51 49.60
C THR A 388 -60.22 -18.92 49.57
N ILE A 389 -60.53 -20.12 50.08
CA ILE A 389 -61.90 -20.53 50.35
C ILE A 389 -62.24 -20.02 51.76
N ASN A 390 -63.07 -18.98 51.87
CA ASN A 390 -63.69 -18.63 53.14
C ASN A 390 -64.73 -19.69 53.48
N SER A 391 -64.41 -20.54 54.46
CA SER A 391 -65.37 -21.45 55.09
C SER A 391 -65.83 -20.82 56.41
N ASP A 392 -67.06 -20.31 56.43
CA ASP A 392 -67.77 -19.97 57.66
C ASP A 392 -68.19 -21.27 58.37
N ASN A 393 -67.21 -21.94 59.00
CA ASN A 393 -67.31 -22.61 60.30
C ASN A 393 -66.11 -23.55 60.53
N SER A 394 -65.37 -23.25 61.61
CA SER A 394 -64.41 -24.07 62.34
C SER A 394 -63.91 -25.36 61.66
N ASN A 395 -62.86 -25.22 60.84
CA ASN A 395 -61.73 -26.14 60.59
C ASN A 395 -61.23 -25.96 59.14
N SER A 396 -60.39 -24.96 58.90
CA SER A 396 -59.81 -24.69 57.58
C SER A 396 -58.73 -25.70 57.22
N VAL A 397 -59.06 -26.71 56.41
CA VAL A 397 -58.08 -27.55 55.72
C VAL A 397 -57.60 -26.80 54.47
N THR A 398 -56.34 -26.38 54.43
CA THR A 398 -55.72 -25.82 53.23
C THR A 398 -55.39 -26.95 52.26
N GLN A 399 -56.25 -27.23 51.27
CA GLN A 399 -55.89 -28.10 50.14
C GLN A 399 -55.29 -27.26 49.00
N CYS A 400 -54.01 -27.47 48.71
CA CYS A 400 -53.41 -26.99 47.46
C CYS A 400 -53.85 -27.88 46.29
N ILE A 401 -54.71 -27.37 45.40
CA ILE A 401 -54.98 -28.02 44.12
C ILE A 401 -53.92 -27.54 43.12
N ILE A 402 -53.08 -28.46 42.66
CA ILE A 402 -52.19 -28.23 41.52
C ILE A 402 -53.05 -28.23 40.26
N ILE A 403 -53.40 -27.06 39.72
CA ILE A 403 -54.04 -26.98 38.40
C ILE A 403 -52.95 -27.22 37.35
N ARG A 404 -52.98 -28.40 36.73
CA ARG A 404 -52.22 -28.63 35.49
C ARG A 404 -52.84 -27.73 34.42
N SER A 405 -52.20 -26.61 34.09
CA SER A 405 -52.49 -25.88 32.86
C SER A 405 -52.03 -26.75 31.68
N ALA A 406 -52.87 -27.72 31.30
CA ALA A 406 -52.79 -28.35 30.01
C ALA A 406 -53.40 -27.36 29.02
N ARG A 407 -52.57 -26.57 28.35
CA ARG A 407 -53.01 -25.84 27.16
C ARG A 407 -53.27 -26.91 26.10
N GLU A 408 -54.53 -27.29 25.93
CA GLU A 408 -55.00 -28.15 24.84
C GLU A 408 -54.72 -27.47 23.50
N GLY A 409 -53.54 -27.77 22.95
CA GLY A 409 -53.25 -27.71 21.53
C GLY A 409 -53.20 -29.15 21.04
N THR A 410 -54.30 -29.61 20.45
CA THR A 410 -54.41 -30.90 19.78
C THR A 410 -53.31 -31.09 18.73
N MET A 411 -52.40 -32.04 18.95
CA MET A 411 -51.80 -32.78 17.84
C MET A 411 -51.48 -34.20 18.31
N GLY A 412 -52.11 -35.16 17.65
CA GLY A 412 -52.22 -36.54 18.07
C GLY A 412 -50.87 -37.22 18.30
N ARG A 413 -50.88 -38.14 19.25
CA ARG A 413 -49.93 -39.26 19.33
C ARG A 413 -50.01 -40.07 18.03
N SER A 414 -49.19 -39.72 17.05
CA SER A 414 -48.68 -40.67 16.08
C SER A 414 -47.15 -40.61 16.14
N ALA A 415 -46.56 -41.78 16.31
CA ALA A 415 -45.14 -41.98 16.48
C ALA A 415 -44.38 -41.50 15.24
N TRP A 416 -43.63 -40.41 15.36
CA TRP A 416 -42.61 -40.04 14.39
C TRP A 416 -41.36 -40.88 14.64
N TYR A 417 -41.32 -42.09 14.06
CA TYR A 417 -40.07 -42.82 13.88
C TYR A 417 -39.36 -42.24 12.65
N GLY A 418 -38.50 -41.25 12.89
CA GLY A 418 -37.63 -40.62 11.89
C GLY A 418 -36.26 -40.26 12.51
N PRO A 419 -35.31 -39.71 11.73
CA PRO A 419 -33.92 -39.50 12.15
C PRO A 419 -33.73 -38.50 13.30
N GLU A 420 -34.80 -37.89 13.80
CA GLU A 420 -34.82 -36.94 14.91
C GLU A 420 -34.51 -37.56 16.29
N ALA A 421 -34.61 -38.88 16.43
CA ALA A 421 -34.32 -39.56 17.70
C ALA A 421 -32.88 -39.38 18.20
N ARG A 422 -31.90 -39.12 17.31
CA ARG A 422 -30.50 -38.87 17.69
C ARG A 422 -30.28 -37.49 18.30
N LEU A 423 -30.85 -36.43 17.71
CA LEU A 423 -30.76 -35.08 18.27
C LEU A 423 -31.46 -35.01 19.63
N ILE A 424 -32.63 -35.65 19.76
CA ILE A 424 -33.36 -35.74 21.03
C ILE A 424 -32.54 -36.50 22.09
N SER A 425 -31.82 -37.57 21.71
CA SER A 425 -30.94 -38.29 22.64
C SER A 425 -29.73 -37.45 23.10
N PHE A 426 -29.21 -36.57 22.24
CA PHE A 426 -28.13 -35.64 22.56
C PHE A 426 -28.57 -34.61 23.61
N PHE A 427 -29.77 -34.02 23.43
CA PHE A 427 -30.37 -33.11 24.41
C PHE A 427 -30.80 -33.82 25.71
N LYS A 428 -31.22 -35.09 25.64
CA LYS A 428 -31.60 -35.88 26.84
C LYS A 428 -30.40 -36.20 27.76
N LYS A 429 -29.18 -36.15 27.22
CA LYS A 429 -27.92 -36.25 28.00
C LYS A 429 -27.57 -34.93 28.72
N TRP A 430 -27.97 -33.79 28.15
CA TRP A 430 -27.86 -32.46 28.76
C TRP A 430 -28.94 -32.16 29.81
N ARG A 431 -29.94 -33.04 29.94
CA ARG A 431 -31.02 -33.02 30.94
C ARG A 431 -30.55 -32.82 32.39
N HIS A 432 -29.35 -33.27 32.74
CA HIS A 432 -28.86 -33.18 34.11
C HIS A 432 -28.26 -31.80 34.46
N PHE A 433 -27.98 -30.97 33.45
CA PHE A 433 -27.26 -29.71 33.63
C PHE A 433 -28.20 -28.49 33.66
N TRP A 434 -29.38 -28.55 33.04
CA TRP A 434 -30.29 -27.41 32.92
C TRP A 434 -31.71 -27.80 33.33
N SER A 435 -32.17 -27.34 34.50
CA SER A 435 -33.49 -27.68 35.06
C SER A 435 -34.57 -26.69 34.64
N THR A 436 -34.20 -25.44 34.30
CA THR A 436 -35.16 -24.36 33.99
C THR A 436 -34.66 -23.51 32.82
N ALA A 437 -35.56 -23.08 31.93
CA ALA A 437 -35.23 -22.16 30.82
C ALA A 437 -34.54 -20.86 31.32
N GLU A 438 -34.93 -20.38 32.52
CA GLU A 438 -34.30 -19.22 33.17
C GLU A 438 -32.84 -19.43 33.58
N GLU A 439 -32.40 -20.66 33.84
CA GLU A 439 -31.00 -20.95 34.17
C GLU A 439 -30.11 -20.84 32.95
N ILE A 440 -30.63 -21.23 31.77
CA ILE A 440 -29.94 -21.11 30.48
C ILE A 440 -29.74 -19.63 30.15
N ASP A 441 -30.82 -18.82 30.19
CA ASP A 441 -30.75 -17.37 29.99
C ASP A 441 -29.79 -16.69 31.00
N ARG A 442 -29.78 -17.15 32.27
CA ARG A 442 -28.90 -16.60 33.30
C ARG A 442 -27.43 -16.91 33.03
N ALA A 443 -27.12 -18.10 32.54
CA ALA A 443 -25.76 -18.49 32.20
C ALA A 443 -25.29 -17.81 30.89
N SER A 444 -26.15 -17.71 29.88
CA SER A 444 -25.82 -17.09 28.58
C SER A 444 -25.50 -15.60 28.73
N ARG A 445 -26.18 -14.89 29.64
CA ARG A 445 -25.90 -13.48 30.01
C ARG A 445 -24.46 -13.19 30.42
N TYR A 446 -23.77 -14.15 31.04
CA TYR A 446 -22.36 -13.99 31.43
C TYR A 446 -21.43 -14.65 30.43
N PHE A 447 -21.79 -15.84 29.93
CA PHE A 447 -20.93 -16.62 29.05
C PHE A 447 -20.62 -15.88 27.74
N PHE A 448 -21.62 -15.34 27.06
CA PHE A 448 -21.44 -14.71 25.75
C PHE A 448 -20.59 -13.43 25.83
N PRO A 449 -20.87 -12.45 26.71
CA PRO A 449 -20.05 -11.25 26.82
C PRO A 449 -18.61 -11.53 27.27
N ILE A 450 -18.41 -12.48 28.20
CA ILE A 450 -17.06 -12.82 28.70
C ILE A 450 -16.23 -13.46 27.59
N THR A 451 -16.79 -14.46 26.90
CA THR A 451 -16.07 -15.18 25.83
C THR A 451 -15.78 -14.26 24.65
N TYR A 452 -16.71 -13.38 24.27
CA TYR A 452 -16.47 -12.39 23.22
C TYR A 452 -15.46 -11.32 23.65
N GLY A 453 -15.49 -10.85 24.90
CA GLY A 453 -14.49 -9.93 25.43
C GLY A 453 -13.07 -10.52 25.40
N ILE A 454 -12.93 -11.80 25.77
CA ILE A 454 -11.66 -12.53 25.66
C ILE A 454 -11.24 -12.63 24.19
N PHE A 455 -12.17 -12.90 23.27
CA PHE A 455 -11.88 -12.93 21.84
C PHE A 455 -11.38 -11.58 21.32
N ILE A 456 -12.03 -10.46 21.65
CA ILE A 456 -11.60 -9.11 21.24
C ILE A 456 -10.17 -8.85 21.73
N LEU A 457 -9.90 -9.07 23.02
CA LEU A 457 -8.57 -8.85 23.60
C LEU A 457 -7.52 -9.77 22.97
N GLY A 458 -7.85 -11.03 22.73
CA GLY A 458 -6.99 -12.00 22.06
C GLY A 458 -6.67 -11.58 20.62
N TYR A 459 -7.68 -11.16 19.86
CA TYR A 459 -7.54 -10.74 18.47
C TYR A 459 -6.62 -9.53 18.34
N PHE A 460 -6.91 -8.44 19.06
CA PHE A 460 -6.10 -7.22 18.97
C PHE A 460 -4.69 -7.40 19.56
N SER A 461 -4.52 -8.22 20.61
CA SER A 461 -3.18 -8.49 21.16
C SER A 461 -2.30 -9.29 20.20
N LEU A 462 -2.86 -10.29 19.49
CA LEU A 462 -2.14 -11.03 18.46
C LEU A 462 -1.79 -10.14 17.26
N LEU A 463 -2.74 -9.31 16.83
CA LEU A 463 -2.53 -8.35 15.76
C LEU A 463 -1.37 -7.39 16.09
N MET A 464 -1.41 -6.75 17.25
CA MET A 464 -0.36 -5.82 17.68
C MET A 464 1.01 -6.49 17.82
N ARG A 465 1.06 -7.76 18.26
CA ARG A 465 2.31 -8.52 18.33
C ARG A 465 2.90 -8.77 16.95
N LYS A 466 2.07 -9.15 15.97
CA LYS A 466 2.51 -9.37 14.59
C LYS A 466 3.03 -8.08 13.95
N LEU A 467 2.28 -6.99 14.07
CA LEU A 467 2.69 -5.69 13.54
C LEU A 467 4.04 -5.23 14.13
N LYS A 468 4.26 -5.50 15.43
CA LYS A 468 5.54 -5.18 16.08
C LYS A 468 6.70 -6.06 15.58
N GLN A 469 6.45 -7.32 15.21
CA GLN A 469 7.49 -8.20 14.67
C GLN A 469 7.90 -7.78 13.25
N GLU A 470 6.93 -7.37 12.43
CA GLU A 470 7.18 -6.90 11.06
C GLU A 470 7.96 -5.58 11.06
N ALA A 471 7.62 -4.64 11.94
CA ALA A 471 8.37 -3.39 12.12
C ALA A 471 9.83 -3.60 12.55
N VAL A 472 10.16 -4.71 13.23
CA VAL A 472 11.55 -5.04 13.62
C VAL A 472 12.32 -5.69 12.46
N SER A 473 11.63 -6.32 11.52
CA SER A 473 12.24 -6.98 10.36
C SER A 473 12.64 -6.02 9.23
N THR A 474 11.99 -4.85 9.14
CA THR A 474 12.27 -3.80 8.14
C THR A 474 13.46 -2.90 8.48
N ASP A 475 14.00 -3.01 9.70
CA ASP A 475 15.13 -2.23 10.24
C ASP A 475 16.51 -2.92 10.10
N ILE A 476 16.63 -4.00 9.32
CA ILE A 476 17.93 -4.64 9.03
C ILE A 476 18.40 -4.22 7.62
N PRO A 477 19.27 -3.20 7.49
CA PRO A 477 19.98 -2.94 6.23
C PRO A 477 21.22 -3.85 6.14
N HIS A 478 21.39 -4.52 5.00
CA HIS A 478 22.67 -5.07 4.56
C HIS A 478 23.14 -4.34 3.30
#